data_AF-A0A0A1CEQ3-F1
#
_entry.id   AF-A0A0A1CEQ3-F1
#
_cell.length_a   1.000
_cell.length_b   1.000
_cell.length_c   1.000
_cell.angle_alpha   90.00
_cell.angle_beta   90.00
_cell.angle_gamma   90.00
#
_symmetry.space_group_name_H-M   'P 1'
#
loop_
_entity.id
_entity.type
_entity.pdbx_description
1 polymer ?
#
loop_
_entity_poly.entity_id
_entity_poly.type
_entity_poly.pdbx_seq_one_letter_code
_entity_poly.pdbx_strand_id
1 'polypeptide(L)'
;EITKVYPLDAVFDSPEDVPEDIKTNKRYSASSNWTVQEVVESVKQDFGSIDILVHSLANGPEVVSKPLLETSRKGYLAAISASSYSFVSLLKHFVPIMNPG
;
A
#
# COMPACT_ATOMS: atom_id res chain seq x y z
N GLU A 1 -18.48 14.65 -0.89
CA GLU A 1 -19.02 13.38 -0.35
C GLU A 1 -18.07 12.25 -0.76
N ILE A 2 -17.93 11.18 0.03
CA ILE A 2 -17.05 10.04 -0.29
C ILE A 2 -17.90 8.95 -0.94
N THR A 3 -17.61 8.61 -2.20
CA THR A 3 -18.41 7.64 -2.98
C THR A 3 -18.09 6.18 -2.65
N LYS A 4 -16.82 5.84 -2.40
CA LYS A 4 -16.38 4.47 -2.10
C LYS A 4 -15.10 4.48 -1.27
N VAL A 5 -14.89 3.43 -0.47
CA VAL A 5 -13.70 3.21 0.35
C VAL A 5 -13.20 1.80 0.11
N TYR A 6 -11.89 1.66 -0.10
CA TYR A 6 -11.21 0.37 -0.27
C TYR A 6 -10.22 0.17 0.88
N PRO A 7 -10.15 -1.04 1.47
CA PRO A 7 -9.02 -1.38 2.33
C PRO A 7 -7.74 -1.43 1.49
N LEU A 8 -6.63 -0.96 2.04
CA LEU A 8 -5.33 -0.96 1.34
C LEU A 8 -4.21 -1.15 2.36
N ASP A 9 -3.32 -2.09 2.09
CA ASP A 9 -2.00 -2.16 2.68
C ASP A 9 -0.94 -1.96 1.59
N ALA A 10 -0.32 -0.78 1.59
CA ALA A 10 0.64 -0.38 0.57
C ALA A 10 2.03 -1.02 0.74
N VAL A 11 2.20 -1.94 1.70
CA VAL A 11 3.41 -2.77 1.86
C VAL A 11 3.39 -3.98 0.92
N PHE A 12 2.22 -4.40 0.44
CA PHE A 12 2.07 -5.58 -0.40
C PHE A 12 1.59 -5.20 -1.80
N ASP A 13 2.43 -5.49 -2.80
CA ASP A 13 2.12 -5.17 -4.20
C ASP A 13 1.04 -6.13 -4.74
N SER A 14 1.20 -7.42 -4.45
CA SER A 14 0.34 -8.50 -4.96
C SER A 14 -0.02 -9.53 -3.86
N PRO A 15 -1.08 -10.34 -4.04
CA PRO A 15 -1.50 -11.35 -3.05
C PRO A 15 -0.43 -12.43 -2.75
N GLU A 16 0.45 -12.69 -3.70
CA GLU A 16 1.58 -13.61 -3.54
C GLU A 16 2.69 -13.07 -2.63
N ASP A 17 2.82 -11.75 -2.49
CA ASP A 17 3.79 -11.12 -1.60
C ASP A 17 3.38 -11.20 -0.12
N VAL A 18 2.12 -11.56 0.14
CA VAL A 18 1.54 -11.56 1.48
C VAL A 18 1.93 -12.85 2.23
N PRO A 19 2.62 -12.74 3.38
CA PRO A 19 2.92 -13.88 4.25
C PRO A 19 1.65 -14.52 4.84
N GLU A 20 1.69 -15.84 5.08
CA GLU A 20 0.53 -16.61 5.56
C GLU A 20 0.03 -16.16 6.95
N ASP A 21 0.95 -15.71 7.82
CA ASP A 21 0.61 -15.15 9.13
C ASP A 21 -0.16 -13.83 9.03
N ILE A 22 0.04 -13.06 7.95
CA ILE A 22 -0.75 -11.87 7.65
C ILE A 22 -2.10 -12.26 7.05
N LYS A 23 -2.15 -13.21 6.11
CA LYS A 23 -3.42 -13.69 5.50
C LYS A 23 -4.40 -14.21 6.55
N THR A 24 -3.89 -14.97 7.51
CA THR A 24 -4.70 -15.59 8.58
C THR A 24 -4.99 -14.65 9.75
N ASN A 25 -4.36 -13.47 9.79
CA ASN A 25 -4.61 -12.48 10.83
C ASN A 25 -6.07 -12.01 10.79
N LYS A 26 -6.74 -12.00 11.95
CA LYS A 26 -8.16 -11.63 12.10
C LYS A 26 -8.53 -10.28 11.45
N ARG A 27 -7.60 -9.31 11.41
CA ARG A 27 -7.85 -8.00 10.80
C ARG A 27 -7.87 -8.08 9.27
N TYR A 28 -6.95 -8.85 8.70
CA TYR A 28 -6.82 -8.99 7.25
C TYR A 28 -7.85 -9.97 6.69
N SER A 29 -8.17 -11.05 7.41
CA SER A 29 -9.21 -12.00 6.99
C SER A 29 -10.64 -11.45 7.03
N ALA A 30 -10.86 -10.31 7.69
CA ALA A 30 -12.13 -9.59 7.70
C ALA A 30 -12.35 -8.71 6.45
N SER A 31 -11.38 -8.63 5.54
CA SER A 31 -11.44 -7.82 4.33
C SER A 31 -10.81 -8.56 3.15
N SER A 32 -11.12 -8.15 1.94
CA SER A 32 -10.54 -8.69 0.70
C SER A 32 -10.03 -7.55 -0.17
N ASN A 33 -9.22 -7.88 -1.18
CA ASN A 33 -8.74 -6.95 -2.21
C ASN A 33 -8.01 -5.74 -1.64
N TRP A 34 -7.00 -5.98 -0.80
CA TRP A 34 -6.30 -4.93 -0.06
C TRP A 34 -4.83 -4.78 -0.44
N THR A 35 -4.30 -5.62 -1.34
CA THR A 35 -2.99 -5.38 -1.96
C THR A 35 -3.11 -4.28 -3.02
N VAL A 36 -1.98 -3.65 -3.39
CA VAL A 36 -1.98 -2.53 -4.35
C VAL A 36 -2.62 -2.94 -5.68
N GLN A 37 -2.25 -4.11 -6.22
CA GLN A 37 -2.79 -4.61 -7.48
C GLN A 37 -4.31 -4.83 -7.42
N GLU A 38 -4.82 -5.44 -6.34
CA GLU A 38 -6.25 -5.74 -6.20
C GLU A 38 -7.08 -4.47 -6.05
N VAL A 39 -6.57 -3.46 -5.34
CA VAL A 39 -7.25 -2.16 -5.21
C VAL A 39 -7.32 -1.45 -6.55
N VAL A 40 -6.23 -1.45 -7.33
CA VAL A 40 -6.22 -0.86 -8.67
C VAL A 40 -7.24 -1.53 -9.58
N GLU A 41 -7.30 -2.87 -9.58
CA GLU A 41 -8.29 -3.58 -10.39
C GLU A 41 -9.72 -3.29 -9.93
N SER A 42 -9.95 -3.18 -8.62
CA SER A 42 -11.25 -2.79 -8.07
C SER A 42 -11.66 -1.38 -8.48
N VAL A 43 -10.74 -0.40 -8.40
CA VAL A 43 -10.98 0.98 -8.86
C VAL A 43 -11.26 1.02 -10.36
N LYS A 44 -10.49 0.28 -11.16
CA LYS A 44 -10.70 0.17 -12.60
C LYS A 44 -12.06 -0.44 -12.93
N GLN A 45 -12.49 -1.47 -12.20
CA GLN A 45 -13.79 -2.09 -12.40
C GLN A 45 -14.95 -1.12 -12.06
N ASP A 46 -14.81 -0.33 -11.00
CA ASP A 46 -15.86 0.56 -10.51
C ASP A 46 -15.94 1.88 -11.27
N PHE A 47 -14.79 2.45 -11.67
CA PHE A 47 -14.69 3.81 -12.19
C PHE A 47 -13.94 3.91 -13.53
N GLY A 48 -13.29 2.85 -13.99
CA GLY A 48 -12.53 2.81 -15.24
C GLY A 48 -11.16 3.48 -15.14
N SER A 49 -11.15 4.79 -14.85
CA SER A 49 -9.93 5.62 -14.83
C SER A 49 -9.98 6.68 -13.71
N ILE A 50 -8.82 7.23 -13.35
CA ILE A 50 -8.68 8.33 -12.38
C ILE A 50 -7.76 9.43 -12.92
N ASP A 51 -7.90 10.65 -12.40
CA ASP A 51 -7.03 11.77 -12.78
C ASP A 51 -5.94 12.04 -11.75
N ILE A 52 -6.21 11.80 -10.47
CA ILE A 52 -5.36 12.22 -9.35
C ILE A 52 -5.15 11.03 -8.42
N LEU A 53 -3.87 10.76 -8.13
CA LEU A 53 -3.43 9.84 -7.08
C LEU A 53 -2.74 10.63 -5.98
N VAL A 54 -3.23 10.52 -4.75
CA VAL A 54 -2.62 11.15 -3.56
C VAL A 54 -2.02 10.06 -2.69
N HIS A 55 -0.72 10.16 -2.40
CA HIS A 55 -0.04 9.32 -1.41
C HIS A 55 0.15 10.13 -0.13
N SER A 56 -0.52 9.70 0.95
CA SER A 56 -0.51 10.38 2.25
C SER A 56 -0.40 9.36 3.38
N LEU A 57 0.58 8.46 3.28
CA LEU A 57 0.86 7.43 4.28
C LEU A 57 2.35 7.31 4.58
N ALA A 58 2.68 6.92 5.80
CA ALA A 58 4.04 6.58 6.22
C ALA A 58 3.99 5.64 7.43
N ASN A 59 4.97 4.77 7.56
CA ASN A 59 5.14 3.89 8.71
C ASN A 59 6.63 3.59 8.93
N GLY A 60 7.04 3.52 10.20
CA GLY A 60 8.43 3.24 10.58
C GLY A 60 8.48 2.55 11.94
N PRO A 61 8.80 1.25 12.02
CA PRO A 61 8.64 0.48 13.26
C PRO A 61 9.58 0.93 14.40
N GLU A 62 10.69 1.61 14.08
CA GLU A 62 11.70 2.05 15.05
C GLU A 62 11.73 3.58 15.21
N VAL A 63 10.83 4.32 14.54
CA VAL A 63 10.92 5.79 14.44
C VAL A 63 10.74 6.51 15.78
N VAL A 64 9.94 5.95 16.69
CA VAL A 64 9.65 6.56 18.01
C VAL A 64 10.71 6.18 19.05
N SER A 65 11.37 5.03 18.88
CA SER A 65 12.14 4.38 19.93
C SER A 65 13.66 4.46 19.74
N LYS A 66 14.16 4.80 18.55
CA LYS A 66 15.60 4.78 18.27
C LYS A 66 16.09 5.98 17.45
N PRO A 67 17.28 6.52 17.76
CA PRO A 67 17.99 7.39 16.83
C PRO A 67 18.47 6.59 15.61
N LEU A 68 18.76 7.30 14.51
CA LEU A 68 19.17 6.66 13.24
C LEU A 68 20.38 5.73 13.40
N LEU A 69 21.36 6.10 14.23
CA LEU A 69 22.58 5.32 14.46
C LEU A 69 22.32 3.95 15.14
N GLU A 70 21.19 3.80 15.82
CA GLU A 70 20.78 2.56 16.50
C GLU A 70 19.69 1.79 15.75
N THR A 71 19.23 2.34 14.62
CA THR A 71 18.17 1.73 13.81
C THR A 71 18.69 0.46 13.16
N SER A 72 17.96 -0.63 13.33
CA SER A 72 18.34 -1.90 12.70
C SER A 72 18.16 -1.80 11.18
N ARG A 73 18.94 -2.59 10.42
CA ARG A 73 18.75 -2.70 8.96
C ARG A 73 17.31 -3.09 8.60
N LYS A 74 16.69 -4.00 9.36
CA LYS A 74 15.31 -4.44 9.15
C LYS A 74 14.33 -3.30 9.37
N GLY A 75 14.48 -2.54 10.46
CA GLY A 75 13.62 -1.39 10.76
C GLY A 75 13.74 -0.28 9.73
N TYR A 76 14.97 0.04 9.30
CA TYR A 76 15.22 1.03 8.26
C TYR A 76 14.58 0.65 6.93
N LEU A 77 14.81 -0.59 6.46
CA LEU A 77 14.23 -1.07 5.21
C LEU A 77 12.70 -1.16 5.28
N ALA A 78 12.12 -1.54 6.41
CA ALA A 78 10.67 -1.53 6.60
C ALA A 78 10.09 -0.10 6.48
N ALA A 79 10.78 0.91 7.03
CA ALA A 79 10.36 2.30 6.92
C ALA A 79 10.39 2.80 5.47
N ILE A 80 11.48 2.50 4.74
CA ILE A 80 11.61 2.85 3.31
C ILE A 80 10.57 2.09 2.46
N SER A 81 10.32 0.82 2.76
CA SER A 81 9.32 0.01 2.06
C SER A 81 7.93 0.65 2.18
N ALA A 82 7.48 0.91 3.41
CA ALA A 82 6.13 1.41 3.66
C ALA A 82 5.96 2.90 3.31
N SER A 83 7.02 3.71 3.37
CA SER A 83 6.90 5.18 3.27
C SER A 83 7.53 5.77 2.01
N SER A 84 8.22 4.99 1.19
CA SER A 84 8.86 5.47 -0.04
C SER A 84 8.56 4.56 -1.22
N TYR A 85 8.84 3.26 -1.10
CA TYR A 85 8.58 2.31 -2.18
C TYR A 85 7.08 2.13 -2.44
N SER A 86 6.25 2.24 -1.40
CA SER A 86 4.79 2.24 -1.54
C SER A 86 4.28 3.26 -2.57
N PHE A 87 4.88 4.46 -2.67
CA PHE A 87 4.51 5.42 -3.71
C PHE A 87 4.89 4.96 -5.11
N VAL A 88 6.08 4.38 -5.26
CA VAL A 88 6.54 3.80 -6.54
C VAL A 88 5.61 2.67 -6.97
N SER A 89 5.22 1.80 -6.04
CA SER A 89 4.27 0.71 -6.32
C SER A 89 2.90 1.24 -6.73
N LEU A 90 2.31 2.17 -5.97
CA LEU A 90 1.02 2.77 -6.33
C LEU A 90 1.11 3.39 -7.74
N LEU A 91 2.14 4.18 -8.03
CA LEU A 91 2.29 4.80 -9.34
C LEU A 91 2.41 3.76 -10.46
N LYS A 92 3.26 2.74 -10.28
CA LYS A 92 3.43 1.65 -11.26
C LYS A 92 2.10 0.99 -11.62
N HIS A 93 1.23 0.75 -10.64
CA HIS A 93 -0.04 0.06 -10.86
C HIS A 93 -1.17 0.99 -11.29
N PHE A 94 -1.23 2.24 -10.82
CA PHE A 94 -2.29 3.19 -11.17
C PHE A 94 -2.06 3.87 -12.53
N VAL A 95 -0.82 4.10 -12.97
CA VAL A 95 -0.53 4.79 -14.24
C VAL A 95 -1.31 4.24 -15.45
N PRO A 96 -1.45 2.91 -15.65
CA PRO A 96 -2.26 2.35 -16.74
C PRO A 96 -3.74 2.73 -16.75
N ILE A 97 -4.28 3.20 -15.61
CA ILE A 97 -5.67 3.66 -15.48
C ILE A 97 -5.77 5.16 -15.19
N MET A 98 -4.66 5.91 -15.35
CA MET A 98 -4.69 7.36 -15.24
C MET A 98 -5.01 8.01 -16.59
N ASN A 99 -5.87 9.02 -16.59
CA ASN A 99 -6.16 9.79 -17.79
C ASN A 99 -4.94 10.62 -18.24
N PRO A 100 -4.78 10.88 -19.56
CA PRO A 100 -3.84 11.87 -20.03
C PRO A 100 -4.14 13.24 -19.42
N GLY A 101 -3.10 13.90 -18.90
CA GLY A 101 -3.18 15.26 -18.35
C GLY A 101 -3.24 16.35 -19.39
#